data_AF-A0A1V9RBP4-F1
#
_entry.id   AF-A0A1V9RBP4-F1
#
_cell.length_a   1.000
_cell.length_b   1.000
_cell.length_c   1.000
_cell.angle_alpha   90.00
_cell.angle_beta   90.00
_cell.angle_gamma   90.00
#
_symmetry.space_group_name_H-M   'P 1'
#
loop_
_entity.id
_entity.type
_entity.pdbx_description
1 polymer ?
#
loop_
_entity_poly.entity_id
_entity_poly.type
_entity_poly.pdbx_seq_one_letter_code
_entity_poly.pdbx_strand_id
1 'polypeptide(L)' 'MNKMDIDDRIGMIANQLDSIADLIGFNLTISGIRKSDELDRLYFLTDYIKQLTTDLKNISDDIGKKDDAK' A
#
# COMPACT_ATOMS: atom_id res chain seq x y z
N MET A 1 2.90 22.92 -8.61
CA MET A 1 2.30 21.67 -8.13
C MET A 1 1.25 22.08 -7.13
N ASN A 2 -0.03 22.00 -7.51
CA ASN A 2 -1.12 22.32 -6.59
C ASN A 2 -1.29 21.17 -5.60
N LYS A 3 -1.98 21.41 -4.48
CA LYS A 3 -2.27 20.34 -3.51
C LYS A 3 -3.11 19.20 -4.12
N MET A 4 -3.99 19.52 -5.07
CA MET A 4 -4.72 18.56 -5.92
C MET A 4 -3.81 17.66 -6.78
N ASP A 5 -2.55 18.07 -7.04
CA ASP A 5 -1.59 17.17 -7.69
C ASP A 5 -0.93 16.22 -6.68
N ILE A 6 -0.98 16.53 -5.38
CA ILE A 6 -0.24 15.81 -4.33
C ILE A 6 -1.07 14.65 -3.80
N ASP A 7 -2.35 14.86 -3.50
CA ASP A 7 -3.27 13.80 -3.09
C ASP A 7 -3.45 12.76 -4.20
N ASP A 8 -3.69 13.19 -5.44
CA ASP A 8 -3.77 12.29 -6.61
C ASP A 8 -2.52 11.42 -6.73
N ARG A 9 -1.33 12.03 -6.63
CA ARG A 9 -0.05 11.29 -6.68
C ARG A 9 0.11 10.32 -5.51
N ILE A 10 -0.29 10.70 -4.29
CA ILE A 10 -0.25 9.80 -3.13
C ILE A 10 -1.18 8.62 -3.36
N GLY A 11 -2.41 8.85 -3.85
CA GLY A 11 -3.38 7.80 -4.15
C GLY A 11 -2.87 6.84 -5.22
N MET A 12 -2.27 7.36 -6.30
CA MET A 12 -1.63 6.54 -7.35
C MET A 12 -0.51 5.66 -6.78
N ILE A 13 0.41 6.24 -5.99
CA ILE A 13 1.52 5.50 -5.37
C ILE A 13 0.98 4.42 -4.42
N ALA A 14 -0.04 4.73 -3.63
CA ALA A 14 -0.66 3.79 -2.71
C ALA A 14 -1.29 2.60 -3.46
N ASN A 15 -1.99 2.84 -4.57
CA ASN A 15 -2.54 1.77 -5.41
C ASN A 15 -1.45 0.89 -6.04
N GLN A 16 -0.34 1.48 -6.47
CA GLN A 16 0.81 0.72 -7.00
C GLN A 16 1.45 -0.16 -5.92
N LEU A 17 1.67 0.38 -4.72
CA LEU A 17 2.21 -0.37 -3.59
C LEU A 17 1.29 -1.53 -3.17
N ASP A 18 -0.03 -1.31 -3.22
CA ASP A 18 -1.04 -2.31 -2.87
C ASP A 18 -0.99 -3.49 -3.85
N SER A 19 -0.92 -3.18 -5.15
CA SER A 19 -0.76 -4.17 -6.22
C SER A 19 0.55 -4.96 -6.09
N ILE A 20 1.64 -4.28 -5.69
CA ILE A 20 2.93 -4.94 -5.45
C ILE A 20 2.84 -5.88 -4.24
N ALA A 21 2.19 -5.46 -3.15
CA ALA A 21 2.00 -6.29 -1.97
C ALA A 21 1.19 -7.55 -2.29
N ASP A 22 0.13 -7.43 -3.10
CA ASP A 22 -0.63 -8.58 -3.60
C ASP A 22 0.23 -9.55 -4.40
N LEU A 23 1.08 -9.03 -5.30
CA LEU A 23 2.01 -9.87 -6.08
C LEU A 23 3.06 -10.56 -5.21
N ILE A 24 3.59 -9.88 -4.20
CA ILE A 24 4.53 -10.50 -3.24
C ILE A 24 3.81 -11.62 -2.49
N GLY A 25 2.63 -11.35 -1.91
CA GLY A 25 1.86 -12.33 -1.15
C GLY A 25 1.49 -13.56 -1.98
N PHE A 26 1.06 -13.35 -3.23
CA PHE A 26 0.79 -14.42 -4.18
C PHE A 26 2.03 -15.27 -4.44
N ASN A 27 3.16 -14.64 -4.78
CA ASN A 27 4.41 -15.34 -5.05
C ASN A 27 4.92 -16.12 -3.84
N LEU A 28 4.81 -15.58 -2.62
CA LEU A 28 5.13 -16.30 -1.38
C LEU A 28 4.23 -17.53 -1.20
N THR A 29 2.94 -17.38 -1.48
CA THR A 29 1.94 -18.47 -1.34
C THR A 29 2.18 -19.63 -2.28
N ILE A 30 2.52 -19.34 -3.54
CA ILE A 30 2.80 -20.38 -4.55
C ILE A 30 4.26 -20.81 -4.56
N SER A 31 5.13 -20.16 -3.78
CA SER A 31 6.54 -20.51 -3.73
C SER A 31 6.73 -21.91 -3.12
N GLY A 32 7.72 -22.64 -3.62
CA GLY A 32 8.19 -23.87 -2.97
C GLY A 32 8.99 -23.62 -1.69
N ILE A 33 8.91 -22.41 -1.09
CA ILE A 33 9.63 -22.06 0.13
C ILE A 33 9.01 -22.85 1.28
N ARG A 34 9.87 -23.55 2.02
CA ARG A 34 9.43 -24.29 3.21
C ARG A 34 9.01 -23.32 4.31
N LYS A 35 8.04 -23.73 5.12
CA LYS A 35 7.66 -22.96 6.31
C LYS A 35 8.87 -22.71 7.20
N SER A 36 9.11 -21.45 7.53
CA SER A 36 10.16 -20.99 8.45
C SER A 36 9.77 -19.64 9.05
N ASP A 37 10.46 -19.25 10.12
CA ASP A 37 10.25 -17.95 10.75
C ASP A 37 10.53 -16.78 9.77
N GLU A 38 11.47 -16.96 8.84
CA GLU A 38 11.74 -15.99 7.78
C GLU A 38 10.56 -15.85 6.82
N LEU A 39 9.92 -16.96 6.43
CA LEU A 39 8.74 -16.91 5.57
C LEU A 39 7.58 -16.21 6.28
N ASP A 40 7.36 -16.50 7.56
CA ASP A 40 6.32 -15.84 8.37
C ASP A 40 6.59 -14.32 8.48
N ARG A 41 7.86 -13.91 8.61
CA ARG A 41 8.25 -12.49 8.57
C ARG A 41 8.00 -11.85 7.20
N LEU A 42 8.20 -12.56 6.10
CA LEU A 42 7.91 -12.04 4.75
C LEU A 42 6.40 -11.82 4.55
N TYR A 43 5.55 -12.73 5.05
CA TYR A 43 4.10 -12.50 5.07
C TYR A 43 3.74 -11.29 5.92
N PHE A 44 4.30 -11.18 7.13
CA PHE A 44 4.08 -10.02 7.99
C PHE A 44 4.47 -8.70 7.30
N LEU A 45 5.62 -8.64 6.65
CA LEU A 45 6.05 -7.44 5.91
C LEU A 45 5.12 -7.13 4.74
N THR A 46 4.62 -8.15 4.06
CA THR A 46 3.64 -7.98 2.95
C THR A 46 2.34 -7.38 3.46
N ASP A 47 1.82 -7.88 4.58
CA ASP A 47 0.61 -7.34 5.22
C ASP A 47 0.83 -5.93 5.75
N TYR A 48 2.02 -5.64 6.30
CA TYR A 48 2.37 -4.31 6.76
C TYR A 48 2.42 -3.29 5.62
N ILE A 49 2.89 -3.67 4.42
CA ILE A 49 2.82 -2.82 3.23
C ILE A 49 1.36 -2.47 2.89
N LYS A 50 0.44 -3.44 2.96
CA LYS A 50 -1.01 -3.20 2.73
C LYS A 50 -1.63 -2.27 3.77
N GLN A 51 -1.17 -2.34 5.01
CA GLN A 51 -1.60 -1.40 6.04
C GLN A 51 -1.15 0.02 5.68
N LEU A 52 0.13 0.20 5.31
CA LEU A 52 0.67 1.49 4.90
C LEU A 52 -0.01 2.03 3.63
N THR A 53 -0.39 1.18 2.67
CA THR A 53 -1.13 1.63 1.48
C THR A 53 -2.51 2.16 1.84
N THR A 54 -3.18 1.53 2.79
CA THR A 54 -4.47 2.00 3.31
C THR A 54 -4.33 3.34 4.01
N ASP A 55 -3.31 3.50 4.86
CA ASP A 55 -3.04 4.77 5.54
C ASP A 55 -2.72 5.90 4.55
N LEU A 56 -1.95 5.61 3.50
CA LEU A 56 -1.66 6.58 2.44
C LEU A 56 -2.91 7.00 1.65
N LYS A 57 -3.81 6.05 1.34
CA LYS A 57 -5.11 6.36 0.71
C LYS A 57 -5.95 7.27 1.61
N ASN A 58 -6.03 6.98 2.90
CA ASN A 58 -6.74 7.83 3.86
C ASN A 58 -6.14 9.25 3.93
N ILE A 59 -4.82 9.38 3.92
CA ILE A 59 -4.13 10.68 3.90
C ILE A 59 -4.45 11.44 2.60
N SER A 60 -4.44 10.76 1.45
CA SER A 60 -4.80 11.33 0.16
C SER A 60 -6.24 11.88 0.19
N ASP A 61 -7.21 11.06 0.62
CA ASP A 61 -8.62 11.44 0.74
C ASP A 61 -8.82 12.64 1.69
N ASP A 62 -8.12 12.67 2.82
CA ASP A 62 -8.22 13.75 3.80
C ASP A 62 -7.63 15.08 3.28
N ILE A 63 -6.65 15.02 2.37
CA ILE A 63 -6.10 16.20 1.70
C ILE A 63 -7.13 16.73 0.68
N GLY A 64 -7.66 15.87 -0.19
CA GLY A 64 -8.65 16.26 -1.21
C GLY A 64 -9.91 16.89 -0.60
N LYS A 65 -10.47 16.26 0.44
CA LYS A 65 -11.65 16.80 1.15
C LYS A 65 -11.43 18.17 1.78
N LYS A 66 -10.22 18.49 2.22
CA LYS A 66 -9.88 19.81 2.81
C LYS A 66 -9.76 20.89 1.76
N ASP A 67 -9.49 20.54 0.51
CA ASP A 67 -9.45 21.46 -0.60
C ASP A 67 -10.87 21.73 -1.15
N ASP A 68 -11.76 20.73 -1.20
CA ASP A 68 -13.17 20.90 -1.62
C ASP A 68 -14.01 21.76 -0.65
N ALA A 69 -13.60 21.88 0.60
CA ALA A 69 -14.29 22.66 1.64
C ALA A 69 -13.95 24.17 1.65
N LYS A 70 -13.17 24.66 0.69
CA LYS A 70 -12.75 26.07 0.55
C LYS A 70 -13.36 26.75 -0.66
#